data_AF-A0AAN8AIZ1-F1
#
_entry.id   AF-A0AAN8AIZ1-F1
#
_cell.length_a   1.000
_cell.length_b   1.000
_cell.length_c   1.000
_cell.angle_alpha   90.00
_cell.angle_beta   90.00
_cell.angle_gamma   90.00
#
_symmetry.space_group_name_H-M   'P 1'
#
loop_
_entity.id
_entity.type
_entity.pdbx_description
1 polymer ?
#
loop_
_entity_poly.entity_id
_entity_poly.type
_entity_poly.pdbx_seq_one_letter_code
_entity_poly.pdbx_strand_id
1 'polypeptide(L)'
;MSFPRQDVEIRTNAALYLPQISELLNRVPRQMLLLLKTNDLLRGIETTLQTRASSSSFINMSRCCIRAMARHKRSKARSRRTRMQVTLAECVQLCTLSVYELLLWVKGCRLAAWLTALLTCLQ
;
A
#
# COMPACT_ATOMS: atom_id res chain seq x y z
N MET A 1 -5.51 0.77 -32.78
CA MET A 1 -5.61 -0.67 -33.09
C MET A 1 -4.19 -1.18 -33.33
N SER A 2 -3.47 -1.55 -32.26
CA SER A 2 -2.08 -2.03 -32.37
C SER A 2 -1.57 -2.56 -31.01
N PHE A 3 -1.96 -3.77 -30.62
CA PHE A 3 -1.36 -4.50 -29.47
C PHE A 3 -1.17 -6.03 -29.62
N PRO A 4 -1.51 -6.74 -30.73
CA PRO A 4 -1.40 -8.21 -30.70
C PRO A 4 0.05 -8.72 -30.65
N ARG A 5 1.04 -7.97 -31.14
CA ARG A 5 2.46 -8.40 -31.10
C ARG A 5 3.05 -8.33 -29.68
N GLN A 6 2.64 -7.35 -28.89
CA GLN A 6 3.21 -7.12 -27.56
C GLN A 6 2.69 -8.15 -26.56
N ASP A 7 1.39 -8.49 -26.62
CA ASP A 7 0.81 -9.57 -25.81
C ASP A 7 1.40 -10.94 -26.16
N VAL A 8 1.72 -11.17 -27.44
CA VAL A 8 2.36 -12.41 -27.90
C VAL A 8 3.80 -12.49 -27.39
N GLU A 9 4.59 -11.42 -27.46
CA GLU A 9 5.95 -11.37 -26.88
C GLU A 9 5.95 -11.55 -25.37
N ILE A 10 5.00 -10.95 -24.65
CA ILE A 10 4.87 -11.12 -23.20
C ILE A 10 4.50 -12.57 -22.88
N ARG A 11 3.59 -13.19 -23.64
CA ARG A 11 3.19 -14.59 -23.42
C ARG A 11 4.33 -15.57 -23.72
N THR A 12 5.10 -15.38 -24.79
CA THR A 12 6.25 -16.24 -25.09
C THR A 12 7.38 -16.06 -24.08
N ASN A 13 7.69 -14.84 -23.67
CA ASN A 13 8.65 -14.61 -22.58
C ASN A 13 8.16 -15.21 -21.25
N ALA A 14 6.89 -15.02 -20.91
CA ALA A 14 6.31 -15.63 -19.71
C ALA A 14 6.40 -17.16 -19.76
N ALA A 15 6.10 -17.80 -20.90
CA ALA A 15 6.23 -19.25 -21.07
C ALA A 15 7.67 -19.75 -20.88
N LEU A 16 8.68 -18.95 -21.25
CA LEU A 16 10.10 -19.27 -21.03
C LEU A 16 10.49 -19.21 -19.55
N TYR A 17 9.98 -18.22 -18.80
CA TYR A 17 10.35 -18.00 -17.39
C TYR A 17 9.44 -18.71 -16.39
N LEU A 18 8.20 -19.06 -16.76
CA LEU A 18 7.25 -19.81 -15.93
C LEU A 18 7.81 -21.09 -15.29
N PRO A 19 8.57 -21.96 -15.99
CA PRO A 19 9.16 -23.14 -15.35
C PRO A 19 10.18 -22.77 -14.27
N GLN A 20 11.01 -21.76 -14.51
CA GLN A 20 12.00 -21.27 -13.54
C GLN A 20 11.33 -20.62 -12.32
N ILE A 21 10.26 -19.86 -12.54
CA ILE A 21 9.43 -19.27 -11.49
C ILE A 21 8.76 -20.37 -10.66
N SER A 22 8.25 -21.43 -11.29
CA SER A 22 7.62 -22.57 -10.62
C SER A 22 8.62 -23.35 -9.76
N GLU A 23 9.84 -23.56 -10.26
CA GLU A 23 10.90 -24.22 -9.50
C GLU A 23 11.31 -23.41 -8.27
N LEU A 24 11.46 -22.09 -8.41
CA LEU A 24 11.75 -21.19 -7.30
C LEU A 24 10.60 -21.14 -6.28
N LEU A 25 9.34 -21.08 -6.73
CA LEU A 25 8.17 -21.14 -5.84
C LEU A 25 8.09 -22.47 -5.09
N ASN A 26 8.47 -23.59 -5.72
CA ASN A 26 8.50 -24.89 -5.06
C ASN A 26 9.56 -25.00 -3.96
N ARG A 27 10.60 -24.15 -4.00
CA ARG A 27 11.62 -24.04 -2.94
C ARG A 27 11.15 -23.17 -1.76
N VAL A 28 10.06 -22.40 -1.94
CA VAL A 28 9.52 -21.52 -0.90
C VAL A 28 8.60 -22.31 0.03
N PRO A 29 8.73 -22.18 1.36
CA PRO A 29 7.84 -22.86 2.31
C PRO A 29 6.38 -22.45 2.10
N ARG A 30 5.46 -23.41 2.24
CA ARG A 30 4.02 -23.23 1.94
C ARG A 30 3.38 -22.04 2.67
N GLN A 31 3.82 -21.72 3.87
CA GLN A 31 3.34 -20.58 4.65
C GLN A 31 3.63 -19.25 3.94
N MET A 32 4.78 -19.14 3.28
CA MET A 32 5.17 -17.94 2.55
C MET A 32 4.43 -17.83 1.21
N LEU A 33 4.16 -18.97 0.53
CA LEU A 33 3.28 -18.99 -0.64
C LEU A 33 1.85 -18.54 -0.31
N LEU A 34 1.33 -18.91 0.86
CA LEU A 34 0.02 -18.46 1.33
C LEU A 34 -0.02 -16.95 1.61
N LEU A 35 1.06 -16.40 2.20
CA LEU A 35 1.20 -14.96 2.39
C LEU A 35 1.24 -14.20 1.06
N LEU A 36 1.96 -14.73 0.06
CA LEU A 36 2.01 -14.15 -1.29
C LEU A 36 0.62 -14.17 -1.94
N LYS A 37 -0.07 -15.32 -1.91
CA LYS A 37 -1.41 -15.46 -2.49
C LYS A 37 -2.45 -14.55 -1.83
N THR A 38 -2.37 -14.38 -0.51
CA THR A 38 -3.26 -13.44 0.21
C THR A 38 -2.96 -11.98 -0.13
N ASN A 39 -1.69 -11.61 -0.38
CA ASN A 39 -1.32 -10.27 -0.84
C ASN A 39 -1.90 -9.95 -2.22
N ASP A 40 -1.81 -10.90 -3.15
CA ASP A 40 -2.35 -10.75 -4.50
C ASP A 40 -3.88 -10.68 -4.49
N LEU A 41 -4.56 -11.49 -3.67
CA LEU A 41 -6.01 -11.42 -3.50
C LEU A 41 -6.46 -10.08 -2.90
N LEU A 42 -5.76 -9.57 -1.88
CA LEU A 42 -6.06 -8.26 -1.29
C LEU A 42 -5.93 -7.13 -2.33
N ARG A 43 -4.88 -7.18 -3.15
CA ARG A 43 -4.70 -6.24 -4.28
C ARG A 43 -5.81 -6.38 -5.32
N GLY A 44 -6.21 -7.60 -5.66
CA GLY A 44 -7.32 -7.87 -6.57
C GLY A 44 -8.64 -7.27 -6.08
N ILE A 45 -8.98 -7.46 -4.81
CA ILE A 45 -10.18 -6.88 -4.19
C ILE A 45 -10.16 -5.35 -4.25
N GLU A 46 -9.02 -4.72 -3.96
CA GLU A 46 -8.84 -3.26 -4.03
C GLU A 46 -9.02 -2.72 -5.47
N THR A 47 -8.58 -3.48 -6.48
CA THR A 47 -8.81 -3.11 -7.88
C THR A 47 -10.26 -3.26 -8.32
N THR A 48 -10.95 -4.33 -7.88
CA THR A 48 -12.35 -4.61 -8.25
C THR A 48 -13.32 -3.63 -7.59
N LEU A 49 -13.07 -3.24 -6.33
CA LEU A 49 -13.92 -2.29 -5.60
C LEU A 49 -13.69 -0.82 -6.01
N GLN A 50 -12.78 -0.55 -6.97
CA GLN A 50 -12.33 0.81 -7.34
C GLN A 50 -11.90 1.69 -6.16
N THR A 51 -11.61 1.10 -4.99
CA THR A 51 -11.10 1.78 -3.80
C THR A 51 -9.62 2.16 -3.93
N ARG A 52 -9.04 2.01 -5.11
CA ARG A 52 -7.70 2.54 -5.44
C ARG A 52 -7.58 4.05 -5.16
N ALA A 53 -8.69 4.80 -5.28
CA ALA A 53 -8.75 6.22 -4.93
C ALA A 53 -8.74 6.48 -3.41
N SER A 54 -9.11 5.52 -2.55
CA SER A 54 -9.12 5.71 -1.10
C SER A 54 -7.81 5.29 -0.42
N SER A 55 -6.91 4.60 -1.14
CA SER A 55 -5.62 4.11 -0.61
C SER A 55 -5.73 3.36 0.73
N SER A 56 -6.92 2.93 1.13
CA SER A 56 -7.23 2.60 2.52
C SER A 56 -6.54 1.30 2.96
N SER A 57 -6.41 0.32 2.07
CA SER A 57 -5.66 -0.91 2.32
C SER A 57 -4.16 -0.62 2.50
N PHE A 58 -3.61 0.26 1.66
CA PHE A 58 -2.21 0.70 1.78
C PHE A 58 -1.97 1.46 3.09
N ILE A 59 -2.85 2.39 3.47
CA ILE A 59 -2.74 3.13 4.74
C ILE A 59 -2.88 2.18 5.94
N ASN A 60 -3.81 1.23 5.90
CA ASN A 60 -3.99 0.25 6.98
C ASN A 60 -2.80 -0.71 7.12
N MET A 61 -2.24 -1.18 6.00
CA MET A 61 -0.98 -1.94 6.02
C MET A 61 0.17 -1.10 6.59
N SER A 62 0.30 0.16 6.16
CA SER A 62 1.33 1.08 6.66
C SER A 62 1.22 1.31 8.16
N ARG A 63 0.00 1.51 8.69
CA ARG A 63 -0.27 1.62 10.14
C ARG A 63 0.17 0.37 10.91
N CYS A 64 -0.14 -0.81 10.38
CA CYS A 64 0.25 -2.07 10.99
C CYS A 64 1.78 -2.21 11.02
N CYS A 65 2.45 -1.92 9.90
CA CYS A 65 3.92 -1.94 9.80
C CYS A 65 4.59 -0.98 10.78
N ILE A 66 4.13 0.27 10.87
CA ILE A 66 4.65 1.27 11.80
C ILE A 66 4.53 0.78 13.25
N ARG A 67 3.36 0.24 13.63
CA ARG A 67 3.13 -0.30 14.98
C ARG A 67 4.01 -1.51 15.28
N ALA A 68 4.16 -2.43 14.32
CA ALA A 68 5.02 -3.59 14.46
C ALA A 68 6.49 -3.19 14.63
N MET A 69 6.98 -2.26 13.81
CA MET A 69 8.33 -1.72 13.91
C MET A 69 8.56 -0.97 15.22
N ALA A 70 7.58 -0.18 15.68
CA ALA A 70 7.67 0.53 16.96
C ALA A 70 7.70 -0.45 18.14
N ARG A 71 6.89 -1.51 18.13
CA ARG A 71 6.96 -2.60 19.12
C ARG A 71 8.33 -3.27 19.14
N HIS A 72 8.90 -3.58 17.98
CA HIS A 72 10.24 -4.15 17.86
C HIS A 72 11.35 -3.22 18.37
N LYS A 73 11.27 -1.93 18.06
CA LYS A 73 12.23 -0.94 18.59
C LYS A 73 12.08 -0.77 20.10
N ARG A 74 10.86 -0.83 20.64
CA ARG A 74 10.60 -0.76 22.09
C ARG A 74 11.13 -1.98 22.84
N SER A 75 11.03 -3.20 22.28
CA SER A 75 11.54 -4.41 22.94
C SER A 75 13.07 -4.40 23.07
N LYS A 76 13.77 -3.74 22.15
CA LYS A 76 15.23 -3.56 22.19
C LYS A 76 15.69 -2.33 22.99
N ALA A 77 14.79 -1.43 23.37
CA ALA A 77 15.16 -0.20 24.06
C ALA A 77 15.49 -0.47 25.53
N ARG A 78 16.75 -0.27 25.93
CA ARG A 78 17.20 -0.41 27.34
C ARG A 78 16.87 0.79 28.23
N SER A 79 16.70 1.98 27.64
CA SER A 79 16.47 3.22 28.40
C SER A 79 15.06 3.78 28.22
N ARG A 80 14.54 4.46 29.26
CA ARG A 80 13.23 5.14 29.19
C ARG A 80 13.22 6.24 28.13
N ARG A 81 14.33 6.97 27.94
CA ARG A 81 14.47 8.01 26.92
C ARG A 81 14.34 7.43 25.51
N THR A 82 15.02 6.32 25.23
CA THR A 82 14.92 5.62 23.94
C THR A 82 13.49 5.11 23.71
N ARG A 83 12.83 4.58 24.75
CA ARG A 83 11.42 4.14 24.65
C ARG A 83 10.47 5.30 24.32
N MET A 84 10.71 6.47 24.89
CA MET A 84 9.94 7.69 24.64
C MET A 84 10.20 8.24 23.24
N GLN A 85 11.45 8.25 22.78
CA GLN A 85 11.82 8.61 21.40
C GLN A 85 11.15 7.69 20.37
N VAL A 86 11.16 6.38 20.60
CA VAL A 86 10.48 5.41 19.71
C VAL A 86 8.96 5.66 19.68
N THR A 87 8.37 6.06 20.81
CA THR A 87 6.94 6.35 20.89
C THR A 87 6.58 7.65 20.19
N LEU A 88 7.37 8.71 20.38
CA LEU A 88 7.22 9.96 19.62
C LEU A 88 7.36 9.73 18.12
N ALA A 89 8.37 8.96 17.70
CA ALA A 89 8.56 8.62 16.30
C ALA A 89 7.37 7.84 15.72
N GLU A 90 6.80 6.89 16.47
CA GLU A 90 5.58 6.19 16.08
C GLU A 90 4.39 7.15 15.93
N CYS A 91 4.18 8.05 16.91
CA CYS A 91 3.11 9.03 16.87
C CYS A 91 3.24 9.98 15.68
N VAL A 92 4.45 10.47 15.38
CA VAL A 92 4.72 11.34 14.23
C VAL A 92 4.39 10.60 12.93
N GLN A 93 4.87 9.37 12.77
CA GLN A 93 4.60 8.56 11.56
C GLN A 93 3.10 8.27 11.38
N LEU A 94 2.38 7.96 12.46
CA LEU A 94 0.93 7.76 12.43
C LEU A 94 0.18 9.06 12.11
N CYS A 95 0.61 10.18 12.67
CA CYS A 95 0.02 11.50 12.41
C CYS A 95 0.20 11.89 10.93
N THR A 96 1.39 11.67 10.36
CA THR A 96 1.64 11.86 8.93
C THR A 96 0.66 11.05 8.07
N LEU A 97 0.43 9.77 8.39
CA LEU A 97 -0.56 8.96 7.68
C LEU A 97 -1.99 9.49 7.81
N SER A 98 -2.38 9.95 9.00
CA SER A 98 -3.69 10.57 9.22
C SER A 98 -3.86 11.88 8.44
N VAL A 99 -2.81 12.70 8.33
CA VAL A 99 -2.82 13.91 7.50
C VAL A 99 -2.96 13.55 6.01
N TYR A 100 -2.24 12.54 5.53
CA TYR A 100 -2.40 12.07 4.14
C TYR A 100 -3.82 11.58 3.85
N GLU A 101 -4.42 10.81 4.77
CA GLU A 101 -5.81 10.34 4.64
C GLU A 101 -6.80 11.52 4.64
N LEU A 102 -6.59 12.52 5.50
CA LEU A 102 -7.40 13.74 5.52
C LEU A 102 -7.26 14.55 4.23
N LEU A 103 -6.04 14.73 3.71
CA LEU A 103 -5.81 15.43 2.45
C LEU A 103 -6.47 14.72 1.27
N LEU A 104 -6.43 13.39 1.24
CA LEU A 104 -7.09 12.59 0.22
C LEU A 104 -8.62 12.71 0.32
N TRP A 105 -9.15 12.70 1.54
CA TRP A 105 -10.57 12.95 1.80
C TRP A 105 -11.00 14.34 1.34
N VAL A 106 -10.22 15.39 1.66
CA VAL A 106 -10.47 16.77 1.22
C VAL A 106 -10.47 16.88 -0.31
N LYS A 107 -9.55 16.19 -1.01
CA LYS A 107 -9.56 16.14 -2.48
C LYS A 107 -10.73 15.35 -3.05
N GLY A 108 -11.20 14.31 -2.35
CA GLY A 108 -12.38 13.53 -2.72
C GLY A 108 -13.72 14.21 -2.43
N CYS A 109 -13.73 15.16 -1.48
CA CYS A 109 -14.89 15.99 -1.21
C CYS A 109 -15.18 16.87 -2.42
N ARG A 110 -16.28 16.57 -3.12
CA ARG A 110 -16.82 17.41 -4.20
C ARG A 110 -16.96 18.87 -3.77
N LEU A 111 -17.15 19.15 -2.48
CA LEU A 111 -17.14 20.51 -1.89
C LEU A 111 -15.87 21.31 -2.19
N ALA A 112 -14.68 20.70 -2.19
CA ALA A 112 -13.45 21.40 -2.56
C ALA A 112 -13.46 21.78 -4.04
N ALA A 113 -13.94 20.88 -4.92
CA ALA A 113 -14.11 21.16 -6.33
C ALA A 113 -15.21 22.22 -6.59
N TRP A 114 -16.31 22.18 -5.84
CA TRP A 114 -17.38 23.19 -5.87
C TRP A 114 -16.90 24.54 -5.35
N LEU A 115 -16.11 24.59 -4.28
CA LEU A 115 -15.51 25.82 -3.75
C LEU A 115 -14.51 26.42 -4.73
N THR A 116 -13.66 25.60 -5.36
CA THR A 116 -12.76 26.09 -6.41
C THR A 116 -13.55 26.59 -7.62
N ALA A 117 -14.64 25.91 -8.01
CA ALA A 117 -15.50 26.33 -9.11
C ALA A 117 -16.26 27.65 -8.79
N LEU A 118 -16.76 27.81 -7.57
CA LEU A 118 -17.39 29.04 -7.08
C LEU A 118 -16.40 30.21 -7.04
N LEU A 119 -15.18 29.97 -6.55
CA LEU A 119 -14.10 30.97 -6.52
C LEU A 119 -13.69 31.43 -7.92
N THR A 120 -13.62 30.51 -8.90
CA THR A 120 -13.35 30.87 -10.31
C THR A 120 -14.54 31.53 -11.02
N CYS A 121 -15.77 31.37 -10.52
CA CYS A 121 -16.97 31.98 -11.10
C CYS A 121 -17.22 33.39 -10.55
N LEU A 122 -16.67 33.71 -9.37
CA LEU A 122 -16.80 35.01 -8.71
C LEU A 122 -15.74 36.04 -9.15
N GLN A 123 -14.75 35.63 -9.96
CA GLN A 123 -13.65 36.45 -10.49
C GLN A 123 -13.82 36.65 -11.99
#